data_AF-A0A2V5NWT5-F1
#
_entry.id   AF-A0A2V5NWT5-F1
#
_cell.length_a   1.000
_cell.length_b   1.000
_cell.length_c   1.000
_cell.angle_alpha   90.00
_cell.angle_beta   90.00
_cell.angle_gamma   90.00
#
_symmetry.space_group_name_H-M   'P 1'
#
loop_
_entity.id
_entity.type
_entity.pdbx_description
1 polymer ?
#
loop_
_entity_poly.entity_id
_entity_poly.type
_entity_poly.pdbx_seq_one_letter_code
_entity_poly.pdbx_strand_id
1 'polypeptide(L)'
;MVVAVLDIKSFPDFCGVAGLLVSVVGLIGTWLEARKARTAAEHAAAASQRMREDLDKFDIVRSLSETVAAFEEAKTLQRYGVWELLPASYSEIRMSLMTIKNIGPNLTNTHRRRIQSAVQTCSSIEDEIEIALSQNVTPQDVPLMNKTISAHILDLQELLLHVRNQVGQD
;
A
#
# COMPACT_ATOMS: atom_id res chain seq x y z
N MET A 1 -12.21 80.05 -41.78
CA MET A 1 -11.98 78.78 -42.48
C MET A 1 -12.50 77.68 -41.58
N VAL A 2 -13.72 77.24 -41.87
CA VAL A 2 -14.55 76.44 -40.95
C VAL A 2 -14.20 74.97 -41.08
N VAL A 3 -13.99 74.37 -39.91
CA VAL A 3 -13.89 72.95 -39.60
C VAL A 3 -14.95 72.15 -40.36
N ALA A 4 -14.51 71.29 -41.27
CA ALA A 4 -15.32 70.21 -41.82
C ALA A 4 -14.73 68.88 -41.32
N VAL A 5 -14.97 68.59 -40.04
CA VAL A 5 -14.88 67.24 -39.48
C VAL A 5 -16.10 66.49 -39.99
N LEU A 6 -15.98 65.97 -41.21
CA LEU A 6 -16.95 65.05 -41.81
C LEU A 6 -16.70 63.65 -41.22
N ASP A 7 -17.43 63.36 -40.15
CA ASP A 7 -18.19 62.12 -39.94
C ASP A 7 -17.62 60.84 -40.57
N ILE A 8 -16.50 60.34 -40.07
CA ILE A 8 -16.09 58.93 -40.23
C ILE A 8 -16.79 58.12 -39.14
N LYS A 9 -18.08 57.88 -39.32
CA LYS A 9 -18.92 57.12 -38.39
C LYS A 9 -18.69 55.60 -38.44
N SER A 10 -17.78 55.12 -39.30
CA SER A 10 -17.64 53.70 -39.64
C SER A 10 -16.30 53.06 -39.23
N PHE A 11 -15.27 53.85 -38.93
CA PHE A 11 -13.97 53.33 -38.48
C PHE A 11 -13.99 52.85 -37.01
N PRO A 12 -14.63 53.58 -36.07
CA PRO A 12 -14.74 53.12 -34.68
C PRO A 12 -15.52 51.80 -34.54
N ASP A 13 -16.59 51.64 -35.31
CA ASP A 13 -17.43 50.43 -35.29
C ASP A 13 -16.69 49.20 -35.83
N PHE A 14 -15.87 49.36 -36.88
CA PHE A 14 -15.04 48.28 -37.42
C PHE A 14 -13.98 47.81 -36.42
N CYS A 15 -13.32 48.74 -35.73
CA CYS A 15 -12.35 48.40 -34.68
C CYS A 15 -13.01 47.66 -33.50
N GLY A 16 -14.26 48.03 -33.14
CA GLY A 16 -15.03 47.35 -32.11
C GLY A 16 -15.35 45.89 -32.46
N VAL A 17 -15.83 45.63 -33.68
CA VAL A 17 -16.17 44.27 -34.14
C VAL A 17 -14.90 43.42 -34.32
N ALA A 18 -13.83 43.98 -34.86
CA ALA A 18 -12.56 43.26 -35.00
C ALA A 18 -11.96 42.89 -33.64
N GLY A 19 -11.99 43.80 -32.66
CA GLY A 19 -11.56 43.52 -31.29
C GLY A 19 -12.40 42.44 -30.60
N LEU A 20 -13.71 42.43 -30.83
CA LEU A 20 -14.61 41.37 -30.34
C LEU A 20 -14.23 40.00 -30.92
N LEU A 21 -13.99 39.90 -32.24
CA LEU A 21 -13.61 38.66 -32.89
C LEU A 21 -12.27 38.12 -32.36
N VAL A 22 -11.27 38.99 -32.21
CA VAL A 22 -9.97 38.61 -31.63
C VAL A 22 -10.13 38.12 -30.19
N SER A 23 -10.95 38.80 -29.38
CA SER A 23 -11.24 38.39 -28.00
C SER A 23 -11.94 37.04 -27.91
N VAL A 24 -12.91 36.76 -28.79
CA VAL A 24 -13.62 35.48 -28.82
C VAL A 24 -12.68 34.35 -29.21
N VAL A 25 -11.82 34.55 -30.22
CA VAL A 25 -10.83 33.54 -30.64
C VAL A 25 -9.81 33.29 -29.53
N GLY A 26 -9.32 34.34 -28.86
CA GLY A 26 -8.42 34.21 -27.71
C GLY A 26 -9.04 33.44 -26.56
N LEU A 27 -10.31 33.72 -26.23
CA LEU A 27 -11.04 32.99 -25.18
C LEU A 27 -11.23 31.51 -25.53
N ILE A 28 -11.52 31.18 -26.78
CA ILE A 28 -11.63 29.79 -27.25
C ILE A 28 -10.28 29.07 -27.11
N GLY A 29 -9.17 29.72 -27.48
CA GLY A 29 -7.82 29.18 -27.31
C GLY A 29 -7.50 28.84 -25.86
N THR A 30 -7.68 29.79 -24.94
CA THR A 30 -7.46 29.61 -23.50
C THR A 30 -8.34 28.50 -22.93
N TRP A 31 -9.58 28.37 -23.39
CA TRP A 31 -10.48 27.32 -22.93
C TRP A 31 -10.05 25.92 -23.38
N LEU A 32 -9.54 25.79 -24.62
CA LEU A 32 -8.99 24.52 -25.10
C LEU A 32 -7.73 24.12 -24.35
N GLU A 33 -6.83 25.06 -24.06
CA GLU A 33 -5.64 24.82 -23.24
C GLU A 33 -6.01 24.42 -21.82
N ALA A 34 -6.96 25.13 -21.20
CA ALA A 34 -7.44 24.80 -19.86
C ALA A 34 -8.05 23.38 -19.80
N ARG A 35 -8.78 22.96 -20.85
CA ARG A 35 -9.31 21.59 -20.93
C ARG A 35 -8.20 20.54 -21.06
N LYS A 36 -7.21 20.76 -21.92
CA LYS A 36 -6.06 19.86 -22.05
C LYS A 36 -5.27 19.75 -20.75
N ALA A 37 -5.02 20.88 -20.10
CA ALA A 37 -4.33 20.93 -18.81
C ALA A 37 -5.09 20.15 -17.73
N ARG A 38 -6.42 20.30 -17.69
CA ARG A 38 -7.28 19.54 -16.78
C ARG A 38 -7.20 18.03 -17.03
N THR A 39 -7.32 17.59 -18.29
CA THR A 39 -7.21 16.16 -18.64
C THR A 39 -5.82 15.60 -18.28
N ALA A 40 -4.74 16.33 -18.56
CA ALA A 40 -3.39 15.92 -18.15
C ALA A 40 -3.24 15.82 -16.63
N ALA A 41 -3.82 16.77 -15.87
CA ALA A 41 -3.83 16.74 -14.42
C ALA A 41 -4.65 15.56 -13.86
N GLU A 42 -5.80 15.25 -14.45
CA GLU A 42 -6.63 14.10 -14.08
C GLU A 42 -5.88 12.78 -14.33
N HIS A 43 -5.19 12.64 -15.47
CA HIS A 43 -4.35 11.46 -15.73
C HIS A 43 -3.15 11.36 -14.78
N ALA A 44 -2.49 12.48 -14.46
CA ALA A 44 -1.39 12.51 -13.50
C ALA A 44 -1.86 12.13 -12.09
N ALA A 45 -3.04 12.60 -11.68
CA ALA A 45 -3.65 12.26 -10.40
C ALA A 45 -3.99 10.77 -10.32
N ALA A 46 -4.61 10.21 -11.37
CA ALA A 46 -4.91 8.78 -11.46
C ALA A 46 -3.64 7.91 -11.44
N ALA A 47 -2.60 8.31 -12.17
CA ALA A 47 -1.32 7.61 -12.17
C ALA A 47 -0.63 7.67 -10.79
N SER A 48 -0.69 8.83 -10.11
CA SER A 48 -0.14 8.99 -8.76
C SER A 48 -0.88 8.12 -7.74
N GLN A 49 -2.19 8.00 -7.88
CA GLN A 49 -3.01 7.14 -7.02
C GLN A 49 -2.64 5.66 -7.19
N ARG A 50 -2.53 5.18 -8.44
CA ARG A 50 -2.08 3.81 -8.74
C ARG A 50 -0.69 3.52 -8.19
N MET A 51 0.24 4.48 -8.35
CA MET A 51 1.59 4.33 -7.81
C MET A 51 1.58 4.21 -6.28
N ARG A 52 0.72 4.96 -5.58
CA ARG A 52 0.57 4.81 -4.12
C ARG A 52 0.04 3.42 -3.74
N GLU A 53 -0.98 2.94 -4.46
CA GLU A 53 -1.54 1.61 -4.21
C GLU A 53 -0.52 0.49 -4.47
N ASP A 54 0.32 0.61 -5.48
CA ASP A 54 1.41 -0.34 -5.72
C ASP A 54 2.51 -0.24 -4.65
N LEU A 55 2.84 0.96 -4.17
CA LEU A 55 3.77 1.13 -3.04
C LEU A 55 3.25 0.45 -1.77
N ASP A 56 1.96 0.61 -1.45
CA ASP A 56 1.34 -0.07 -0.31
C ASP A 56 1.44 -1.60 -0.46
N LYS A 57 1.21 -2.14 -1.67
CA LYS A 57 1.39 -3.58 -1.95
C LYS A 57 2.85 -4.00 -1.78
N PHE A 58 3.82 -3.19 -2.23
CA PHE A 58 5.25 -3.47 -2.05
C PHE A 58 5.65 -3.53 -0.57
N ASP A 59 5.16 -2.60 0.24
CA ASP A 59 5.42 -2.57 1.67
C ASP A 59 4.84 -3.82 2.37
N ILE A 60 3.67 -4.29 1.94
CA ILE A 60 3.08 -5.55 2.42
C ILE A 60 3.93 -6.76 2.00
N VAL A 61 4.37 -6.84 0.74
CA VAL A 61 5.22 -7.94 0.24
C VAL A 61 6.53 -8.01 1.01
N ARG A 62 7.15 -6.84 1.25
CA ARG A 62 8.37 -6.74 2.06
C ARG A 62 8.11 -7.23 3.48
N SER A 63 7.08 -6.70 4.13
CA SER A 63 6.73 -7.06 5.51
C SER A 63 6.46 -8.56 5.64
N LEU A 64 5.69 -9.15 4.72
CA LEU A 64 5.44 -10.61 4.68
C LEU A 64 6.72 -11.41 4.53
N SER A 65 7.66 -10.95 3.69
CA SER A 65 8.95 -11.62 3.48
C SER A 65 9.78 -11.62 4.76
N GLU A 66 9.84 -10.47 5.44
CA GLU A 66 10.53 -10.31 6.72
C GLU A 66 9.88 -11.18 7.81
N THR A 67 8.54 -11.23 7.88
CA THR A 67 7.84 -12.11 8.83
C THR A 67 8.11 -13.60 8.56
N VAL A 68 8.12 -14.03 7.30
CA VAL A 68 8.41 -15.42 6.92
C VAL A 68 9.84 -15.80 7.34
N ALA A 69 10.81 -14.90 7.13
CA ALA A 69 12.19 -15.12 7.57
C ALA A 69 12.26 -15.25 9.10
N ALA A 70 11.58 -14.38 9.84
CA ALA A 70 11.53 -14.44 11.30
C ALA A 70 10.90 -15.75 11.81
N PHE A 71 9.88 -16.28 11.15
CA PHE A 71 9.33 -17.60 11.49
C PHE A 71 10.32 -18.75 11.27
N GLU A 72 11.10 -18.73 10.18
CA GLU A 72 12.11 -19.76 9.93
C GLU A 72 13.27 -19.66 10.94
N GLU A 73 13.64 -18.45 11.34
CA GLU A 73 14.60 -18.22 12.42
C GLU A 73 14.07 -18.76 13.75
N ALA A 74 12.82 -18.45 14.11
CA ALA A 74 12.19 -18.98 15.33
C ALA A 74 12.16 -20.52 15.34
N LYS A 75 11.81 -21.17 14.22
CA LYS A 75 11.90 -22.64 14.10
C LYS A 75 13.33 -23.15 14.30
N THR A 76 14.31 -22.41 13.79
CA THR A 76 15.73 -22.76 13.91
C THR A 76 16.16 -22.69 15.38
N LEU A 77 15.80 -21.60 16.09
CA LEU A 77 16.04 -21.45 17.52
C LEU A 77 15.36 -22.55 18.34
N GLN A 78 14.11 -22.93 18.01
CA GLN A 78 13.40 -24.05 18.64
C GLN A 78 14.16 -25.37 18.49
N ARG A 79 14.71 -25.64 17.30
CA ARG A 79 15.47 -26.88 17.04
C ARG A 79 16.80 -26.92 17.78
N TYR A 80 17.45 -25.78 17.94
CA TYR A 80 18.69 -25.65 18.69
C TYR A 80 18.50 -25.55 20.20
N GLY A 81 17.25 -25.49 20.67
CA GLY A 81 16.93 -25.42 22.09
C GLY A 81 17.26 -24.07 22.73
N VAL A 82 17.32 -22.99 21.93
CA VAL A 82 17.60 -21.64 22.41
C VAL A 82 16.29 -20.99 22.89
N TRP A 83 15.74 -21.53 23.97
CA TRP A 83 14.38 -21.22 24.43
C TRP A 83 14.22 -19.80 24.98
N GLU A 84 15.27 -19.23 25.58
CA GLU A 84 15.24 -17.91 26.23
C GLU A 84 14.98 -16.75 25.25
N LEU A 85 15.33 -16.91 23.97
CA LEU A 85 15.18 -15.85 22.95
C LEU A 85 13.85 -15.93 22.19
N LEU A 86 13.14 -17.06 22.30
CA LEU A 86 11.94 -17.31 21.52
C LEU A 86 10.74 -16.42 21.90
N PRO A 87 10.47 -16.11 23.17
CA PRO A 87 9.35 -15.22 23.52
C PRO A 87 9.46 -13.85 22.84
N ALA A 88 10.67 -13.25 22.85
CA ALA A 88 10.93 -12.00 22.15
C ALA A 88 10.70 -12.14 20.64
N SER A 89 11.23 -13.21 20.04
CA SER A 89 11.06 -13.51 18.61
C SER A 89 9.58 -13.64 18.21
N TYR A 90 8.76 -14.35 19.01
CA TYR A 90 7.33 -14.48 18.76
C TYR A 90 6.56 -13.18 18.93
N SER A 91 6.95 -12.36 19.90
CA SER A 91 6.35 -11.04 20.10
C SER A 91 6.59 -10.13 18.89
N GLU A 92 7.81 -10.13 18.35
CA GLU A 92 8.14 -9.39 17.12
C GLU A 92 7.34 -9.88 15.91
N ILE A 93 7.22 -11.20 15.73
CA ILE A 93 6.40 -11.81 14.68
C ILE A 93 4.94 -11.39 14.82
N ARG A 94 4.35 -11.43 16.03
CA ARG A 94 2.97 -10.99 16.27
C ARG A 94 2.76 -9.53 15.89
N MET A 95 3.69 -8.66 16.30
CA MET A 95 3.62 -7.23 15.98
C MET A 95 3.70 -6.99 14.47
N SER A 96 4.60 -7.68 13.78
CA SER A 96 4.72 -7.64 12.31
C SER A 96 3.43 -8.09 11.62
N LEU A 97 2.85 -9.22 12.04
CA LEU A 97 1.58 -9.74 11.52
C LEU A 97 0.40 -8.78 11.77
N MET A 98 0.32 -8.18 12.95
CA MET A 98 -0.73 -7.20 13.27
C MET A 98 -0.61 -5.94 12.41
N THR A 99 0.62 -5.48 12.18
CA THR A 99 0.90 -4.37 11.25
C THR A 99 0.43 -4.71 9.84
N ILE A 100 0.79 -5.87 9.30
CA ILE A 100 0.36 -6.32 7.96
C ILE A 100 -1.17 -6.38 7.87
N LYS A 101 -1.84 -6.93 8.89
CA LYS A 101 -3.30 -7.05 8.95
C LYS A 101 -4.00 -5.69 8.90
N ASN A 102 -3.41 -4.67 9.53
CA ASN A 102 -3.99 -3.33 9.64
C ASN A 102 -3.65 -2.42 8.45
N ILE A 103 -2.46 -2.57 7.86
CA ILE A 103 -2.01 -1.72 6.76
C ILE A 103 -2.69 -2.08 5.44
N GLY A 104 -3.04 -3.35 5.18
CA GLY A 104 -3.53 -3.76 3.87
C GLY A 104 -4.99 -3.36 3.56
N PRO A 105 -5.26 -2.31 2.75
CA PRO A 105 -6.62 -2.00 2.32
C PRO A 105 -7.23 -3.14 1.49
N ASN A 106 -6.40 -3.90 0.78
CA ASN A 106 -6.81 -4.92 -0.18
C ASN A 106 -6.73 -6.36 0.34
N LEU A 107 -6.46 -6.57 1.64
CA LEU A 107 -6.52 -7.92 2.20
C LEU A 107 -7.97 -8.42 2.21
N THR A 108 -8.20 -9.63 1.71
CA THR A 108 -9.51 -10.27 1.84
C THR A 108 -9.78 -10.64 3.30
N ASN A 109 -11.05 -10.83 3.66
CA ASN A 109 -11.40 -11.34 5.00
C ASN A 109 -10.75 -12.71 5.28
N THR A 110 -10.55 -13.53 4.25
CA THR A 110 -9.82 -14.79 4.34
C THR A 110 -8.36 -14.56 4.74
N HIS A 111 -7.65 -13.63 4.09
CA HIS A 111 -6.26 -13.31 4.43
C HIS A 111 -6.15 -12.77 5.86
N ARG A 112 -7.04 -11.86 6.26
CA ARG A 112 -7.06 -11.31 7.64
C ARG A 112 -7.28 -12.40 8.68
N ARG A 113 -8.13 -13.40 8.40
CA ARG A 113 -8.34 -14.55 9.29
C ARG A 113 -7.11 -15.45 9.38
N ARG A 114 -6.41 -15.71 8.27
CA ARG A 114 -5.16 -16.47 8.26
C ARG A 114 -4.08 -15.78 9.10
N ILE A 115 -3.89 -14.48 8.89
CA ILE A 115 -2.94 -13.67 9.70
C ILE A 115 -3.35 -13.71 11.19
N GLN A 116 -4.63 -13.52 11.50
CA GLN A 116 -5.09 -13.59 12.89
C GLN A 116 -4.84 -14.96 13.54
N SER A 117 -5.02 -16.05 12.76
CA SER A 117 -4.72 -17.40 13.21
C SER A 117 -3.22 -17.55 13.55
N ALA A 118 -2.34 -17.04 12.69
CA ALA A 118 -0.91 -17.03 12.94
C ALA A 118 -0.52 -16.21 14.19
N VAL A 119 -1.13 -15.04 14.40
CA VAL A 119 -0.94 -14.23 15.62
C VAL A 119 -1.34 -15.02 16.87
N GLN A 120 -2.50 -15.69 16.84
CA GLN A 120 -2.98 -16.50 17.95
C GLN A 120 -2.04 -17.67 18.24
N THR A 121 -1.58 -18.37 17.19
CA THR A 121 -0.60 -19.46 17.34
C THR A 121 0.72 -18.97 17.96
N CYS A 122 1.25 -17.83 17.50
CA CYS A 122 2.47 -17.26 18.08
C CYS A 122 2.29 -16.98 19.58
N SER A 123 1.15 -16.37 19.96
CA SER A 123 0.85 -16.10 21.37
C SER A 123 0.78 -17.38 22.19
N SER A 124 0.09 -18.41 21.69
CA SER A 124 -0.03 -19.67 22.42
C SER A 124 1.30 -20.41 22.56
N ILE A 125 2.16 -20.38 21.55
CA ILE A 125 3.50 -20.97 21.62
C ILE A 125 4.39 -20.19 22.58
N GLU A 126 4.33 -18.86 22.54
CA GLU A 126 5.05 -17.97 23.47
C GLU A 126 4.65 -18.27 24.93
N ASP A 127 3.35 -18.31 25.23
CA ASP A 127 2.83 -18.64 26.56
C ASP A 127 3.33 -20.02 27.04
N GLU A 128 3.33 -21.02 26.15
CA GLU A 128 3.81 -22.37 26.47
C GLU A 128 5.32 -22.40 26.77
N ILE A 129 6.11 -21.65 26.00
CA ILE A 129 7.55 -21.52 26.22
C ILE A 129 7.83 -20.81 27.54
N GLU A 130 7.12 -19.71 27.83
CA GLU A 130 7.31 -18.97 29.09
C GLU A 130 6.95 -19.81 30.32
N ILE A 131 5.85 -20.58 30.24
CA ILE A 131 5.49 -21.52 31.32
C ILE A 131 6.58 -22.56 31.52
N ALA A 132 7.09 -23.18 30.44
CA ALA A 132 8.15 -24.17 30.52
C ALA A 132 9.45 -23.59 31.12
N LEU A 133 9.85 -22.39 30.67
CA LEU A 133 11.00 -21.66 31.21
C LEU A 133 10.83 -21.36 32.71
N SER A 134 9.64 -20.93 33.13
CA SER A 134 9.35 -20.66 34.56
C SER A 134 9.49 -21.89 35.45
N GLN A 135 9.26 -23.07 34.86
CA GLN A 135 9.36 -24.37 35.52
C GLN A 135 10.76 -25.01 35.36
N ASN A 136 11.69 -24.35 34.68
CA ASN A 136 13.01 -24.90 34.30
C ASN A 136 12.92 -26.23 33.53
N VAL A 137 11.88 -26.39 32.71
CA VAL A 137 11.71 -27.56 31.84
C VAL A 137 11.74 -27.13 30.37
N THR A 138 12.09 -28.05 29.48
CA THR A 138 11.97 -27.81 28.04
C THR A 138 10.50 -27.89 27.63
N PRO A 139 10.03 -27.03 26.70
CA PRO A 139 8.67 -27.12 26.17
C PRO A 139 8.39 -28.52 25.60
N GLN A 140 7.17 -29.00 25.82
CA GLN A 140 6.73 -30.28 25.27
C GLN A 140 6.41 -30.12 23.78
N ASP A 141 6.48 -31.22 23.02
CA ASP A 141 6.01 -31.28 21.63
C ASP A 141 6.57 -30.21 20.65
N VAL A 142 7.85 -29.88 20.77
CA VAL A 142 8.60 -29.06 19.78
C VAL A 142 8.34 -29.45 18.31
N PRO A 143 8.23 -30.74 17.94
CA PRO A 143 7.87 -31.13 16.57
C PRO A 143 6.48 -30.62 16.14
N LEU A 144 5.50 -30.61 17.05
CA LEU A 144 4.16 -30.12 16.77
C LEU A 144 4.16 -28.60 16.59
N MET A 145 4.85 -27.86 17.46
CA MET A 145 5.04 -26.41 17.32
C MET A 145 5.62 -26.06 15.95
N ASN A 146 6.74 -26.71 15.60
CA ASN A 146 7.41 -26.53 14.31
C ASN A 146 6.51 -26.86 13.11
N LYS A 147 5.65 -27.88 13.23
CA LYS A 147 4.68 -28.25 12.18
C LYS A 147 3.64 -27.15 12.02
N THR A 148 3.08 -26.64 13.11
CA THR A 148 2.09 -25.56 13.07
C THR A 148 2.68 -24.27 12.48
N ILE A 149 3.90 -23.90 12.90
CA ILE A 149 4.60 -22.74 12.33
C ILE A 149 4.85 -22.92 10.84
N SER A 150 5.24 -24.13 10.41
CA SER A 150 5.46 -24.42 8.98
C SER A 150 4.19 -24.27 8.15
N ALA A 151 3.02 -24.60 8.71
CA ALA A 151 1.75 -24.35 8.03
C ALA A 151 1.49 -22.84 7.85
N HIS A 152 1.74 -22.03 8.88
CA HIS A 152 1.60 -20.57 8.80
C HIS A 152 2.60 -19.94 7.84
N ILE A 153 3.84 -20.45 7.76
CA ILE A 153 4.83 -20.02 6.76
C ILE A 153 4.27 -20.21 5.35
N LEU A 154 3.69 -21.38 5.06
CA LEU A 154 3.10 -21.66 3.75
C LEU A 154 1.92 -20.73 3.44
N ASP A 155 1.04 -20.51 4.42
CA ASP A 155 -0.10 -19.58 4.27
C ASP A 155 0.36 -18.14 3.97
N LEU A 156 1.43 -17.68 4.64
CA LEU A 156 2.00 -16.35 4.42
C LEU A 156 2.76 -16.25 3.10
N GLN A 157 3.42 -17.32 2.66
CA GLN A 157 4.05 -17.39 1.34
C GLN A 157 3.00 -17.35 0.22
N GLU A 158 1.89 -18.06 0.38
CA GLU A 158 0.75 -17.98 -0.57
C GLU A 158 0.21 -16.54 -0.63
N LEU A 159 0.02 -15.91 0.53
CA LEU A 159 -0.41 -14.52 0.60
C LEU A 159 0.58 -13.56 -0.07
N LEU A 160 1.88 -13.73 0.18
CA LEU A 160 2.94 -12.95 -0.44
C LEU A 160 2.88 -13.05 -1.96
N LEU A 161 2.77 -14.26 -2.50
CA LEU A 161 2.64 -14.48 -3.94
C LEU A 161 1.38 -13.83 -4.50
N HIS A 162 0.26 -13.92 -3.78
CA HIS A 162 -0.99 -13.28 -4.17
C HIS A 162 -0.85 -11.76 -4.26
N VAL A 163 -0.32 -11.10 -3.21
CA VAL A 163 -0.14 -9.64 -3.20
C VAL A 163 0.89 -9.20 -4.23
N ARG A 164 1.99 -9.94 -4.37
CA ARG A 164 3.03 -9.64 -5.37
C ARG A 164 2.49 -9.68 -6.80
N ASN A 165 1.62 -10.63 -7.11
CA ASN A 165 1.03 -10.74 -8.45
C ASN A 165 0.04 -9.60 -8.76
N GLN A 166 -0.47 -8.90 -7.74
CA GLN A 166 -1.33 -7.73 -7.91
C GLN A 166 -0.54 -6.43 -8.13
N VAL A 167 0.77 -6.43 -7.92
CA VAL A 167 1.61 -5.26 -8.16
C VAL A 167 1.74 -5.02 -9.66
N GLY A 168 1.34 -3.85 -10.14
CA GLY A 168 1.39 -3.50 -11.55
C GLY A 168 0.41 -4.26 -12.46
N GLN A 169 -0.53 -5.02 -11.89
CA GLN A 169 -1.69 -5.55 -12.61
C GLN A 169 -2.89 -4.64 -12.36
N ASP A 170 -3.18 -3.76 -13.32
CA ASP A 170 -4.46 -3.05 -13.53
C ASP A 170 -4.63 -2.73 -15.04
#